data_AF-A0A4P5YDA8-F1
#
_entry.id   AF-A0A4P5YDA8-F1
#
_cell.length_a   1.000
_cell.length_b   1.000
_cell.length_c   1.000
_cell.angle_alpha   90.00
_cell.angle_beta   90.00
_cell.angle_gamma   90.00
#
_symmetry.space_group_name_H-M   'P 1'
#
loop_
_entity.id
_entity.type
_entity.pdbx_description
1 polymer ?
#
loop_
_entity_poly.entity_id
_entity_poly.type
_entity_poly.pdbx_seq_one_letter_code
_entity_poly.pdbx_strand_id
1 'polypeptide(L)'
;MDDQYIISELEQLRLISELEQLRLIQKKTIELLSTDKSDLSSMINTLGSVDNATKKISELLAKKNSIPKDTLEKLHHELRTPMTPILGYTEMLLAHKFGPLNDKQMEKVQIIHENTKRLLDTINSLDDILSPVQNQDDKKDDKKFEINELKQEKKLIKKLNDSWVEQLNNSQKEKDEFLKAVKNSAHEKLEQDQEKMILGKSIKIEQEKNLRLSKKHIITIVGATIVIAVITIGYSLLVVDLVGQQYQVKNLGSIKSNYIVQNLKGDTIDTWLSWRLVDGYVINVNLIDGQKYPDKADIVKTVILSEESIEIDNSLLHKGPKGTTSTYYVGWTGALEHTNPTSLYIPHKFNIIESSKGEGDITIKLTPQSNGDGYSGYTKSIADDSNNQILKSEITIYDIDKLSKAQFETILRHEFGHALGLAHSTAPEDLMHPTIETDYPYISSCDVDAMVSLYDGGKKSKVTCKI
;
A
#
# COMPACT_ATOMS: atom_id res chain seq x y z
N MET A 1 89.30 16.31 51.32
CA MET A 1 88.38 16.14 50.18
C MET A 1 88.20 17.53 49.60
N ASP A 2 88.64 17.72 48.36
CA ASP A 2 88.84 19.04 47.75
C ASP A 2 87.50 19.77 47.56
N ASP A 3 87.44 21.08 47.85
CA ASP A 3 86.19 21.85 47.80
C ASP A 3 85.59 21.88 46.38
N GLN A 4 86.44 21.74 45.36
CA GLN A 4 86.06 21.62 43.96
C GLN A 4 85.36 20.29 43.62
N TYR A 5 85.62 19.22 44.39
CA TYR A 5 84.96 17.93 44.22
C TYR A 5 83.51 17.96 44.73
N ILE A 6 83.25 18.69 45.83
CA ILE A 6 81.91 18.81 46.41
C ILE A 6 81.00 19.68 45.54
N ILE A 7 81.53 20.78 44.99
CA ILE A 7 80.79 21.64 44.04
C ILE A 7 80.39 20.83 42.78
N SER A 8 81.32 20.06 42.21
CA SER A 8 81.04 19.19 41.06
C SER A 8 80.00 18.09 41.35
N GLU A 9 80.04 17.49 42.54
CA GLU A 9 79.08 16.45 42.95
C GLU A 9 77.67 17.03 43.19
N LEU A 10 77.56 18.28 43.65
CA LEU A 10 76.29 19.00 43.81
C LEU A 10 75.68 19.43 42.47
N GLU A 11 76.50 19.93 41.55
CA GLU A 11 76.06 20.26 40.18
C GLU A 11 75.59 19.02 39.42
N GLN A 12 76.29 17.89 39.59
CA GLN A 12 75.86 16.60 39.04
C GLN A 12 74.51 16.16 39.59
N LEU A 13 74.27 16.29 40.90
CA LEU A 13 73.00 15.92 41.51
C LEU A 13 71.84 16.82 41.07
N ARG A 14 72.10 18.12 40.87
CA ARG A 14 71.11 19.06 40.33
C ARG A 14 70.73 18.67 38.89
N LEU A 15 71.72 18.37 38.07
CA LEU A 15 71.51 17.94 36.68
C LEU A 15 70.73 16.61 36.60
N ILE A 16 71.03 15.65 37.47
CA ILE A 16 70.29 14.38 37.56
C ILE A 16 68.82 14.64 37.91
N SER A 17 68.54 15.52 38.88
CA SER A 17 67.18 15.86 39.29
C SER A 17 66.38 16.53 38.17
N GLU A 18 66.99 17.47 37.44
CA GLU A 18 66.37 18.12 36.29
C GLU A 18 66.06 17.10 35.17
N LEU A 19 66.98 16.17 34.90
CA LEU A 19 66.78 15.10 33.92
C LEU A 19 65.67 14.12 34.31
N GLU A 20 65.54 13.79 35.59
CA GLU A 20 64.45 12.93 36.08
C GLU A 20 63.08 13.61 35.96
N GLN A 21 63.00 14.92 36.24
CA GLN A 21 61.78 15.69 36.02
C GLN A 21 61.35 15.71 34.55
N LEU A 22 62.32 15.86 33.64
CA LEU A 22 62.06 15.84 32.21
C LEU A 22 61.52 14.49 31.73
N ARG A 23 62.09 13.41 32.23
CA ARG A 23 61.64 12.06 31.93
C ARG A 23 60.19 11.81 32.37
N LEU A 24 59.80 12.42 33.48
CA LEU A 24 58.44 12.38 34.01
C LEU A 24 57.42 13.09 33.10
N ILE A 25 57.76 14.30 32.67
CA ILE A 25 56.91 15.14 31.82
C ILE A 25 56.70 14.47 30.46
N GLN A 26 57.75 13.85 29.91
CA GLN A 26 57.67 13.07 28.67
C GLN A 26 56.75 11.86 28.80
N LYS A 27 56.88 11.08 29.88
CA LYS A 27 56.03 9.90 30.14
C LYS A 27 54.55 10.26 30.22
N LYS A 28 54.22 11.39 30.88
CA LYS A 28 52.84 11.90 31.00
C LYS A 28 52.29 12.44 29.67
N THR A 29 53.14 12.99 28.83
CA THR A 29 52.79 13.49 27.49
C THR A 29 52.47 12.34 26.53
N ILE A 30 53.25 11.26 26.55
CA ILE A 30 53.02 10.05 25.75
C ILE A 30 51.67 9.39 26.10
N GLU A 31 51.28 9.42 27.37
CA GLU A 31 49.98 8.93 27.83
C GLU A 31 48.81 9.74 27.29
N LEU A 32 48.93 11.07 27.32
CA LEU A 32 47.87 12.00 26.88
C LEU A 32 47.64 11.96 25.36
N LEU A 33 48.66 11.61 24.58
CA LEU A 33 48.59 11.58 23.12
C LEU A 33 48.00 10.27 22.56
N SER A 34 47.82 9.22 23.37
CA SER A 34 47.44 7.87 22.90
C SER A 34 46.03 7.68 22.29
N THR A 35 45.39 8.75 21.82
CA THR A 35 44.11 8.72 21.11
C THR A 35 44.23 9.33 19.70
N ASP A 36 44.23 8.43 18.71
CA ASP A 36 44.03 8.58 17.26
C ASP A 36 45.26 8.61 16.31
N LYS A 37 45.09 7.99 15.12
CA LYS A 37 45.89 6.81 14.76
C LYS A 37 46.88 6.86 13.58
N SER A 38 47.05 7.93 12.78
CA SER A 38 47.87 7.80 11.54
C SER A 38 49.12 8.67 11.39
N ASP A 39 49.19 9.90 11.94
CA ASP A 39 50.43 10.72 11.85
C ASP A 39 51.15 10.88 13.20
N LEU A 40 50.61 10.26 14.26
CA LEU A 40 51.12 10.32 15.62
C LEU A 40 52.25 9.32 15.90
N SER A 41 52.40 8.30 15.06
CA SER A 41 53.40 7.23 15.19
C SER A 41 54.83 7.77 15.09
N SER A 42 55.08 8.74 14.20
CA SER A 42 56.40 9.36 14.04
C SER A 42 56.80 10.16 15.29
N MET A 43 55.86 10.91 15.88
CA MET A 43 56.08 11.72 17.07
C MET A 43 56.27 10.85 18.34
N ILE A 44 55.53 9.74 18.45
CA ILE A 44 55.74 8.73 19.51
C ILE A 44 57.12 8.07 19.38
N ASN A 45 57.58 7.78 18.16
CA ASN A 45 58.92 7.21 17.94
C ASN A 45 60.04 8.22 18.24
N THR A 46 59.87 9.51 17.90
CA THR A 46 60.81 10.58 18.28
C THR A 46 60.84 10.82 19.79
N LEU A 47 59.69 10.77 20.47
CA LEU A 47 59.64 10.87 21.94
C LEU A 47 60.31 9.66 22.63
N GLY A 48 60.16 8.46 22.06
CA GLY A 48 60.84 7.26 22.54
C GLY A 48 62.36 7.30 22.39
N SER A 49 62.90 7.97 21.36
CA SER A 49 64.35 8.18 21.24
C SER A 49 64.89 9.18 22.27
N VAL A 50 64.09 10.18 22.68
CA VAL A 50 64.44 11.08 23.79
C VAL A 50 64.42 10.39 25.15
N ASP A 51 63.44 9.52 25.42
CA ASP A 51 63.40 8.74 26.68
C ASP A 51 64.62 7.80 26.79
N ASN A 52 65.05 7.21 25.67
CA ASN A 52 66.27 6.39 25.64
C ASN A 52 67.55 7.22 25.83
N ALA A 53 67.64 8.40 25.21
CA ALA A 53 68.79 9.29 25.39
C ALA A 53 68.89 9.80 26.83
N THR A 54 67.79 10.31 27.39
CA THR A 54 67.72 10.79 28.77
C THR A 54 68.02 9.68 29.78
N LYS A 55 67.46 8.47 29.59
CA LYS A 55 67.78 7.30 30.42
C LYS A 55 69.26 6.94 30.38
N LYS A 56 69.87 6.92 29.19
CA LYS A 56 71.30 6.60 29.02
C LYS A 56 72.19 7.66 29.67
N ILE A 57 71.79 8.92 29.64
CA ILE A 57 72.47 10.03 30.33
C ILE A 57 72.37 9.86 31.85
N SER A 58 71.18 9.57 32.38
CA SER A 58 70.99 9.30 33.81
C SER A 58 71.85 8.11 34.28
N GLU A 59 71.94 7.05 33.48
CA GLU A 59 72.77 5.88 33.78
C GLU A 59 74.28 6.17 33.72
N LEU A 60 74.72 7.04 32.80
CA LEU A 60 76.11 7.48 32.70
C LEU A 60 76.50 8.39 33.88
N LEU A 61 75.62 9.30 34.28
CA LEU A 61 75.78 10.17 35.44
C LEU A 61 75.83 9.37 36.75
N ALA A 62 75.03 8.31 36.86
CA ALA A 62 74.99 7.44 38.04
C ALA A 62 76.26 6.59 38.26
N LYS A 63 77.14 6.44 37.24
CA LYS A 63 78.33 5.57 37.29
C LYS A 63 79.60 6.21 37.91
N LYS A 64 79.49 7.37 38.56
CA LYS A 64 80.51 8.03 39.40
C LYS A 64 81.96 7.98 38.86
N ASN A 65 82.20 8.57 37.69
CA ASN A 65 83.50 9.05 37.25
C ASN A 65 83.32 10.38 36.50
N SER A 66 84.27 11.31 36.63
CA SER A 66 84.25 12.64 35.99
C SER A 66 83.89 12.53 34.50
N ILE A 67 82.86 13.27 34.06
CA ILE A 67 82.37 13.23 32.69
C ILE A 67 83.30 14.11 31.83
N PRO A 68 83.98 13.56 30.81
CA PRO A 68 84.83 14.35 29.92
C PRO A 68 84.01 15.44 29.21
N LYS A 69 84.59 16.62 28.98
CA LYS A 69 83.94 17.75 28.30
C LYS A 69 83.33 17.34 26.94
N ASP A 70 84.06 16.54 26.18
CA ASP A 70 83.63 15.96 24.90
C ASP A 70 82.38 15.06 25.02
N THR A 71 82.13 14.50 26.20
CA THR A 71 80.92 13.72 26.49
C THR A 71 79.76 14.67 26.79
N LEU A 72 79.97 15.74 27.55
CA LEU A 72 78.94 16.75 27.83
C LEU A 72 78.46 17.44 26.54
N GLU A 73 79.39 17.79 25.65
CA GLU A 73 79.08 18.39 24.34
C GLU A 73 78.30 17.43 23.42
N LYS A 74 78.63 16.13 23.43
CA LYS A 74 77.86 15.11 22.71
C LYS A 74 76.44 14.98 23.24
N LEU A 75 76.26 15.02 24.56
CA LEU A 75 74.93 14.94 25.17
C LEU A 75 74.07 16.17 24.85
N HIS A 76 74.68 17.36 24.85
CA HIS A 76 74.02 18.59 24.41
C HIS A 76 73.51 18.47 22.97
N HIS A 77 74.34 17.97 22.05
CA HIS A 77 73.94 17.75 20.66
C HIS A 77 72.88 16.67 20.48
N GLU A 78 72.96 15.57 21.23
CA GLU A 78 71.99 14.47 21.16
C GLU A 78 70.61 14.84 21.74
N LEU A 79 70.53 15.83 22.64
CA LEU A 79 69.27 16.35 23.18
C LEU A 79 68.67 17.47 22.32
N ARG A 80 69.50 18.34 21.75
CA ARG A 80 69.04 19.43 20.86
C ARG A 80 68.40 18.90 19.58
N THR A 81 68.96 17.82 19.03
CA THR A 81 68.53 17.22 17.76
C THR A 81 67.08 16.72 17.78
N PRO A 82 66.60 15.96 18.77
CA PRO A 82 65.20 15.54 18.83
C PRO A 82 64.24 16.60 19.39
N MET A 83 64.73 17.56 20.18
CA MET A 83 63.88 18.63 20.72
C MET A 83 63.42 19.64 19.65
N THR A 84 64.26 19.88 18.65
CA THR A 84 63.94 20.83 17.57
C THR A 84 62.71 20.38 16.75
N PRO A 85 62.61 19.10 16.31
CA PRO A 85 61.38 18.56 15.71
C PRO A 85 60.16 18.61 16.63
N ILE A 86 60.29 18.32 17.93
CA ILE A 86 59.17 18.35 18.88
C ILE A 86 58.60 19.77 19.00
N LEU A 87 59.47 20.77 19.11
CA LEU A 87 59.06 22.18 19.11
C LEU A 87 58.29 22.51 17.81
N GLY A 88 58.83 22.14 16.65
CA GLY A 88 58.17 22.36 15.36
C GLY A 88 56.81 21.65 15.23
N TYR A 89 56.68 20.40 15.67
CA TYR A 89 55.40 19.70 15.63
C TYR A 89 54.35 20.32 16.56
N THR A 90 54.76 20.76 17.75
CA THR A 90 53.85 21.45 18.67
C THR A 90 53.38 22.79 18.10
N GLU A 91 54.24 23.55 17.43
CA GLU A 91 53.87 24.78 16.73
C GLU A 91 52.87 24.52 15.60
N MET A 92 53.11 23.49 14.79
CA MET A 92 52.21 23.11 13.69
C MET A 92 50.84 22.65 14.19
N LEU A 93 50.79 21.95 15.32
CA LEU A 93 49.55 21.53 15.98
C LEU A 93 48.76 22.74 16.52
N LEU A 94 49.42 23.68 17.20
CA LEU A 94 48.79 24.93 17.66
C LEU A 94 48.30 25.79 16.49
N ALA A 95 49.01 25.74 15.35
CA ALA A 95 48.60 26.39 14.11
C ALA A 95 47.49 25.63 13.34
N HIS A 96 46.91 24.58 13.94
CA HIS A 96 45.82 23.77 13.37
C HIS A 96 46.14 23.14 12.00
N LYS A 97 47.43 22.96 11.66
CA LYS A 97 47.86 22.46 10.35
C LYS A 97 47.52 20.98 10.10
N PHE A 98 47.23 20.25 11.18
CA PHE A 98 46.83 18.84 11.15
C PHE A 98 45.33 18.63 11.45
N GLY A 99 44.55 19.71 11.48
CA GLY A 99 43.11 19.69 11.78
C GLY A 99 42.74 20.48 13.05
N PRO A 100 41.44 20.60 13.35
CA PRO A 100 40.95 21.33 14.51
C PRO A 100 41.28 20.58 15.81
N LEU A 101 41.90 21.27 16.77
CA LEU A 101 42.09 20.77 18.13
C LEU A 101 40.91 21.19 18.99
N ASN A 102 40.45 20.31 19.88
CA ASN A 102 39.49 20.72 20.91
C ASN A 102 40.20 21.50 22.04
N ASP A 103 39.43 22.22 22.85
CA ASP A 103 39.96 23.15 23.87
C ASP A 103 40.93 22.47 24.85
N LYS A 104 40.65 21.23 25.25
CA LYS A 104 41.53 20.45 26.13
C LYS A 104 42.82 20.05 25.44
N GLN A 105 42.76 19.64 24.17
CA GLN A 105 43.95 19.29 23.38
C GLN A 105 44.83 20.53 23.15
N MET A 106 44.22 21.67 22.84
CA MET A 106 44.92 22.94 22.64
C MET A 106 45.72 23.34 23.88
N GLU A 107 45.06 23.34 25.06
CA GLU A 107 45.70 23.64 26.34
C GLU A 107 46.92 22.74 26.60
N LYS A 108 46.81 21.44 26.32
CA LYS A 108 47.91 20.48 26.54
C LYS A 108 49.06 20.65 25.56
N VAL A 109 48.77 20.87 24.28
CA VAL A 109 49.83 21.13 23.27
C VAL A 109 50.58 22.41 23.61
N GLN A 110 49.88 23.44 24.11
CA GLN A 110 50.50 24.70 24.52
C GLN A 110 51.46 24.50 25.70
N ILE A 111 51.06 23.72 26.70
CA ILE A 111 51.94 23.36 27.83
C ILE A 111 53.19 22.60 27.35
N ILE A 112 53.04 21.65 26.42
CA ILE A 112 54.18 20.91 25.85
C ILE A 112 55.12 21.84 25.10
N HIS A 113 54.58 22.77 24.30
CA HIS A 113 55.33 23.76 23.54
C HIS A 113 56.16 24.66 24.46
N GLU A 114 55.52 25.26 25.48
CA GLU A 114 56.19 26.15 26.44
C GLU A 114 57.29 25.42 27.23
N ASN A 115 57.04 24.18 27.65
CA ASN A 115 58.04 23.38 28.38
C ASN A 115 59.20 22.94 27.49
N THR A 116 58.93 22.53 26.25
CA THR A 116 59.98 22.16 25.27
C THR A 116 60.87 23.36 24.98
N LYS A 117 60.27 24.55 24.83
CA LYS A 117 61.02 25.81 24.64
C LYS A 117 61.88 26.15 25.84
N ARG A 118 61.30 26.14 27.05
CA ARG A 118 62.05 26.39 28.30
C ARG A 118 63.22 25.43 28.48
N LEU A 119 63.02 24.16 28.17
CA LEU A 119 64.09 23.17 28.24
C LEU A 119 65.19 23.44 27.21
N LEU A 120 64.82 23.83 25.99
CA LEU A 120 65.80 24.19 24.96
C LEU A 120 66.62 25.40 25.42
N ASP A 121 65.97 26.38 26.04
CA ASP A 121 66.62 27.56 26.62
C ASP A 121 67.57 27.18 27.77
N THR A 122 67.18 26.26 28.66
CA THR A 122 68.06 25.75 29.74
C THR A 122 69.26 24.97 29.17
N ILE A 123 69.01 24.13 28.16
CA ILE A 123 70.06 23.37 27.45
C ILE A 123 71.03 24.35 26.77
N ASN A 124 70.52 25.37 26.09
CA ASN A 124 71.35 26.42 25.50
C ASN A 124 72.08 27.26 26.57
N SER A 125 71.55 27.37 27.79
CA SER A 125 72.22 28.06 28.91
C SER A 125 73.38 27.25 29.52
N LEU A 126 73.48 25.94 29.22
CA LEU A 126 74.66 25.13 29.56
C LEU A 126 75.87 25.47 28.68
N ASP A 127 75.69 26.08 27.50
CA ASP A 127 76.81 26.55 26.66
C ASP A 127 77.60 27.67 27.37
N ASP A 128 76.95 28.53 28.16
CA ASP A 128 77.61 29.60 28.93
C ASP A 128 78.52 29.05 30.04
N ILE A 129 78.17 27.90 30.64
CA ILE A 129 78.97 27.21 31.67
C ILE A 129 80.18 26.49 31.05
N LEU A 130 80.10 26.09 29.78
CA LEU A 130 81.18 25.42 29.04
C LEU A 130 82.23 26.39 28.48
N SER A 131 81.97 27.70 28.59
CA SER A 131 82.90 28.78 28.25
C SER A 131 83.97 28.97 29.36
N PRO A 132 85.25 29.15 29.03
CA PRO A 132 86.31 29.14 30.04
C PRO A 132 86.25 30.38 30.93
N VAL A 133 85.88 30.19 32.20
CA VAL A 133 86.09 31.19 33.26
C VAL A 133 87.59 31.34 33.50
N GLN A 134 88.13 32.52 33.21
CA GLN A 134 89.51 32.89 33.55
C GLN A 134 89.62 33.22 35.05
N ASN A 135 90.66 32.68 35.68
CA ASN A 135 91.03 32.79 37.09
C ASN A 135 91.14 34.23 37.61
N GLN A 136 90.82 34.46 38.90
CA GLN A 136 91.70 35.20 39.83
C GLN A 136 91.32 35.05 41.32
N ASP A 137 92.24 34.38 42.03
CA ASP A 137 92.80 34.60 43.39
C ASP A 137 91.98 35.09 44.61
N ASP A 138 92.13 34.27 45.67
CA ASP A 138 92.35 34.60 47.10
C ASP A 138 91.28 35.30 47.96
N LYS A 139 90.63 34.54 48.88
CA LYS A 139 90.96 34.53 50.33
C LYS A 139 90.04 33.62 51.16
N LYS A 140 90.66 32.81 52.02
CA LYS A 140 90.04 31.92 53.02
C LYS A 140 89.46 32.72 54.19
N ASP A 141 88.13 32.77 54.33
CA ASP A 141 87.49 32.66 55.65
C ASP A 141 85.97 32.35 55.63
N ASP A 142 85.33 32.14 54.47
CA ASP A 142 83.87 32.01 54.37
C ASP A 142 83.31 30.57 54.28
N LYS A 143 84.18 29.55 54.20
CA LYS A 143 83.77 28.17 53.86
C LYS A 143 82.87 27.46 54.90
N LYS A 144 82.75 27.99 56.11
CA LYS A 144 81.97 27.33 57.18
C LYS A 144 80.50 27.75 57.22
N PHE A 145 80.16 28.93 56.66
CA PHE A 145 78.77 29.41 56.55
C PHE A 145 78.08 28.76 55.34
N GLU A 146 78.77 28.69 54.20
CA GLU A 146 78.29 28.10 52.93
C GLU A 146 77.95 26.60 53.05
N ILE A 147 78.74 25.81 53.80
CA ILE A 147 78.48 24.38 54.03
C ILE A 147 77.20 24.14 54.86
N ASN A 148 76.84 25.05 55.75
CA ASN A 148 75.67 24.88 56.61
C ASN A 148 74.37 25.27 55.87
N GLU A 149 74.45 26.26 54.99
CA GLU A 149 73.36 26.65 54.08
C GLU A 149 73.09 25.54 53.05
N LEU A 150 74.13 24.97 52.42
CA LEU A 150 74.02 23.83 51.50
C LEU A 150 73.43 22.56 52.15
N LYS A 151 73.66 22.34 53.45
CA LYS A 151 73.03 21.23 54.20
C LYS A 151 71.53 21.45 54.44
N GLN A 152 71.10 22.70 54.64
CA GLN A 152 69.68 23.03 54.76
C GLN A 152 68.98 22.88 53.40
N GLU A 153 69.61 23.32 52.33
CA GLU A 153 69.15 23.13 50.95
C GLU A 153 68.99 21.64 50.60
N LYS A 154 69.97 20.79 50.96
CA LYS A 154 69.88 19.34 50.79
C LYS A 154 68.67 18.72 51.48
N LYS A 155 68.30 19.22 52.66
CA LYS A 155 67.13 18.73 53.40
C LYS A 155 65.81 19.15 52.73
N LEU A 156 65.76 20.36 52.17
CA LEU A 156 64.62 20.87 51.39
C LEU A 156 64.44 20.09 50.09
N ILE A 157 65.53 19.87 49.34
CA ILE A 157 65.52 19.10 48.09
C ILE A 157 65.06 17.66 48.35
N LYS A 158 65.53 17.01 49.42
CA LYS A 158 65.06 15.67 49.80
C LYS A 158 63.56 15.64 50.11
N LYS A 159 63.06 16.64 50.85
CA LYS A 159 61.64 16.73 51.20
C LYS A 159 60.74 16.99 49.98
N LEU A 160 61.21 17.82 49.05
CA LEU A 160 60.57 18.02 47.75
C LEU A 160 60.54 16.72 46.95
N ASN A 161 61.68 16.02 46.85
CA ASN A 161 61.77 14.74 46.14
C ASN A 161 60.78 13.70 46.67
N ASP A 162 60.69 13.54 47.99
CA ASP A 162 59.75 12.60 48.61
C ASP A 162 58.28 12.99 48.30
N SER A 163 57.95 14.27 48.31
CA SER A 163 56.62 14.78 47.94
C SER A 163 56.29 14.54 46.46
N TRP A 164 57.28 14.63 45.56
CA TRP A 164 57.11 14.38 44.13
C TRP A 164 56.93 12.88 43.83
N VAL A 165 57.65 12.01 44.55
CA VAL A 165 57.48 10.55 44.47
C VAL A 165 56.07 10.13 44.87
N GLU A 166 55.48 10.79 45.87
CA GLU A 166 54.10 10.51 46.29
C GLU A 166 53.07 10.95 45.24
N GLN A 167 53.22 12.15 44.66
CA GLN A 167 52.37 12.61 43.55
C GLN A 167 52.47 11.73 42.30
N LEU A 168 53.65 11.15 42.06
CA LEU A 168 53.89 10.20 40.99
C LEU A 168 53.12 8.89 41.16
N ASN A 169 53.14 8.33 42.37
CA ASN A 169 52.41 7.11 42.67
C ASN A 169 50.90 7.31 42.52
N ASN A 170 50.38 8.46 42.94
CA ASN A 170 48.97 8.80 42.72
C ASN A 170 48.61 8.96 41.24
N SER A 171 49.45 9.64 40.46
CA SER A 171 49.22 9.75 39.00
C SER A 171 49.25 8.38 38.30
N GLN A 172 50.09 7.45 38.77
CA GLN A 172 50.16 6.11 38.20
C GLN A 172 48.93 5.26 38.55
N LYS A 173 48.34 5.48 39.73
CA LYS A 173 47.08 4.84 40.11
C LYS A 173 45.89 5.32 39.27
N GLU A 174 45.79 6.62 39.01
CA GLU A 174 44.74 7.19 38.15
C GLU A 174 44.81 6.68 36.70
N LYS A 175 46.03 6.49 36.17
CA LYS A 175 46.27 5.86 34.86
C LYS A 175 45.70 4.45 34.79
N ASP A 176 45.98 3.63 35.79
CA ASP A 176 45.57 2.22 35.78
C ASP A 176 44.04 2.10 35.86
N GLU A 177 43.37 3.00 36.59
CA GLU A 177 41.91 3.10 36.61
C GLU A 177 41.34 3.54 35.24
N PHE A 178 41.98 4.52 34.58
CA PHE A 178 41.57 4.98 33.26
C PHE A 178 41.74 3.90 32.17
N LEU A 179 42.87 3.18 32.16
CA LEU A 179 43.11 2.08 31.22
C LEU A 179 42.08 0.96 31.39
N LYS A 180 41.65 0.71 32.63
CA LYS A 180 40.60 -0.28 32.92
C LYS A 180 39.24 0.18 32.37
N ALA A 181 38.91 1.46 32.52
CA ALA A 181 37.68 2.04 31.97
C ALA A 181 37.64 1.99 30.44
N VAL A 182 38.75 2.31 29.76
CA VAL A 182 38.86 2.25 28.30
C VAL A 182 38.69 0.83 27.77
N LYS A 183 39.29 -0.16 28.44
CA LYS A 183 39.18 -1.58 28.04
C LYS A 183 37.75 -2.10 28.17
N ASN A 184 37.02 -1.71 29.23
CA ASN A 184 35.63 -2.10 29.41
C ASN A 184 34.72 -1.47 28.34
N SER A 185 34.91 -0.18 28.04
CA SER A 185 34.14 0.51 27.00
C SER A 185 34.36 -0.09 25.60
N ALA A 186 35.57 -0.54 25.28
CA ALA A 186 35.85 -1.23 24.02
C ALA A 186 35.14 -2.60 23.92
N HIS A 187 34.93 -3.29 25.05
CA HIS A 187 34.27 -4.60 25.06
C HIS A 187 32.76 -4.47 24.87
N GLU A 188 32.11 -3.51 25.55
CA GLU A 188 30.67 -3.23 25.40
C GLU A 188 30.30 -2.87 23.96
N LYS A 189 31.15 -2.10 23.26
CA LYS A 189 30.90 -1.71 21.87
C LYS A 189 30.92 -2.89 20.90
N LEU A 190 31.79 -3.88 21.14
CA LEU A 190 31.87 -5.09 20.32
C LEU A 190 30.61 -5.96 20.48
N GLU A 191 30.10 -6.09 21.71
CA GLU A 191 28.87 -6.84 21.98
C GLU A 191 27.65 -6.17 21.33
N GLN A 192 27.53 -4.85 21.42
CA GLN A 192 26.46 -4.10 20.75
C GLN A 192 26.46 -4.26 19.23
N ASP A 193 27.63 -4.29 18.60
CA ASP A 193 27.74 -4.48 17.14
C ASP A 193 27.38 -5.92 16.73
N GLN A 194 27.71 -6.92 17.55
CA GLN A 194 27.28 -8.31 17.33
C GLN A 194 25.77 -8.46 17.45
N GLU A 195 25.14 -7.86 18.47
CA GLU A 195 23.69 -7.89 18.65
C GLU A 195 22.95 -7.27 17.45
N LYS A 196 23.41 -6.11 16.96
CA LYS A 196 22.84 -5.46 15.77
C LYS A 196 22.93 -6.33 14.52
N MET A 197 24.04 -7.05 14.33
CA MET A 197 24.21 -7.95 13.20
C MET A 197 23.26 -9.16 13.26
N ILE A 198 23.06 -9.73 14.45
CA ILE A 198 22.13 -10.85 14.66
C ILE A 198 20.70 -10.40 14.43
N LEU A 199 20.29 -9.26 15.00
CA LEU A 199 18.98 -8.65 14.78
C LEU A 199 18.73 -8.33 13.29
N GLY A 200 19.73 -7.82 12.58
CA GLY A 200 19.61 -7.58 11.14
C GLY A 200 19.40 -8.87 10.33
N LYS A 201 20.07 -9.96 10.70
CA LYS A 201 19.88 -11.28 10.09
C LYS A 201 18.49 -11.85 10.38
N SER A 202 18.00 -11.77 11.62
CA SER A 202 16.68 -12.31 11.99
C SER A 202 15.54 -11.58 11.27
N ILE A 203 15.60 -10.24 11.19
CA ILE A 203 14.60 -9.43 10.46
C ILE A 203 14.55 -9.82 8.98
N LYS A 204 15.70 -10.02 8.33
CA LYS A 204 15.76 -10.40 6.92
C LYS A 204 15.13 -11.78 6.66
N ILE A 205 15.38 -12.75 7.54
CA ILE A 205 14.77 -14.09 7.48
C ILE A 205 13.25 -14.02 7.64
N GLU A 206 12.78 -13.22 8.61
CA GLU A 206 11.35 -13.00 8.87
C GLU A 206 10.65 -12.37 7.64
N GLN A 207 11.27 -11.35 7.03
CA GLN A 207 10.75 -10.69 5.82
C GLN A 207 10.65 -11.64 4.63
N GLU A 208 11.67 -12.47 4.37
CA GLU A 208 11.63 -13.45 3.28
C GLU A 208 10.54 -14.52 3.50
N LYS A 209 10.36 -14.97 4.76
CA LYS A 209 9.31 -15.93 5.13
C LYS A 209 7.92 -15.34 4.93
N ASN A 210 7.69 -14.11 5.37
CA ASN A 210 6.41 -13.41 5.21
C ASN A 210 6.06 -13.16 3.74
N LEU A 211 7.04 -12.81 2.90
CA LEU A 211 6.83 -12.65 1.45
C LEU A 211 6.40 -13.97 0.78
N ARG A 212 7.02 -15.09 1.15
CA ARG A 212 6.66 -16.42 0.62
C ARG A 212 5.26 -16.85 1.06
N LEU A 213 4.91 -16.62 2.33
CA LEU A 213 3.57 -16.90 2.87
C LEU A 213 2.50 -16.07 2.17
N SER A 214 2.72 -14.78 1.95
CA SER A 214 1.79 -13.90 1.23
C SER A 214 1.51 -14.40 -0.20
N LYS A 215 2.55 -14.74 -0.97
CA LYS A 215 2.39 -15.30 -2.32
C LYS A 215 1.55 -16.59 -2.35
N LYS A 216 1.74 -17.49 -1.38
CA LYS A 216 0.98 -18.74 -1.29
C LYS A 216 -0.51 -18.48 -1.05
N HIS A 217 -0.85 -17.58 -0.13
CA HIS A 217 -2.25 -17.22 0.14
C HIS A 217 -2.94 -16.59 -1.08
N ILE A 218 -2.25 -15.70 -1.80
CA ILE A 218 -2.79 -15.09 -3.03
C ILE A 218 -3.14 -16.16 -4.08
N ILE A 219 -2.24 -17.12 -4.31
CA ILE A 219 -2.48 -18.22 -5.26
C ILE A 219 -3.69 -19.07 -4.84
N THR A 220 -3.82 -19.39 -3.54
CA THR A 220 -4.97 -20.15 -3.02
C THR A 220 -6.29 -19.41 -3.20
N ILE A 221 -6.31 -18.10 -2.91
CA ILE A 221 -7.50 -17.27 -3.09
C ILE A 221 -7.92 -17.26 -4.56
N VAL A 222 -7.00 -16.98 -5.48
CA VAL A 222 -7.29 -16.95 -6.93
C VAL A 222 -7.83 -18.30 -7.43
N GLY A 223 -7.25 -19.41 -6.96
CA GLY A 223 -7.74 -20.75 -7.30
C GLY A 223 -9.18 -20.99 -6.83
N ALA A 224 -9.52 -20.59 -5.60
CA ALA A 224 -10.87 -20.74 -5.06
C ALA A 224 -11.91 -19.91 -5.85
N THR A 225 -11.57 -18.68 -6.27
CA THR A 225 -12.47 -17.82 -7.03
C THR A 225 -12.83 -18.42 -8.40
N ILE A 226 -11.85 -19.02 -9.08
CA ILE A 226 -12.07 -19.67 -10.39
C ILE A 226 -13.03 -20.86 -10.25
N VAL A 227 -12.86 -21.69 -9.22
CA VAL A 227 -13.74 -22.85 -8.99
C VAL A 227 -15.18 -22.41 -8.73
N ILE A 228 -15.37 -21.38 -7.91
CA ILE A 228 -16.70 -20.82 -7.63
C ILE A 228 -17.35 -20.32 -8.93
N ALA A 229 -16.61 -19.55 -9.75
CA ALA A 229 -17.13 -19.02 -11.01
C ALA A 229 -17.59 -20.14 -11.97
N VAL A 230 -16.81 -21.21 -12.10
CA VAL A 230 -17.16 -22.37 -12.96
C VAL A 230 -18.43 -23.06 -12.46
N ILE A 231 -18.56 -23.25 -11.14
CA ILE A 231 -19.76 -23.86 -10.54
C ILE A 231 -20.99 -22.98 -10.77
N THR A 232 -20.88 -21.66 -10.57
CA THR A 232 -21.99 -20.72 -10.76
C THR A 232 -22.45 -20.67 -12.22
N ILE A 233 -21.53 -20.63 -13.18
CA ILE A 233 -21.86 -20.65 -14.62
C ILE A 233 -22.54 -21.97 -15.00
N GLY A 234 -21.99 -23.11 -14.56
CA GLY A 234 -22.58 -24.42 -14.84
C GLY A 234 -23.97 -24.58 -14.23
N TYR A 235 -24.18 -24.10 -13.00
CA TYR A 235 -25.48 -24.11 -12.34
C TYR A 235 -26.50 -23.23 -13.07
N SER A 236 -26.11 -22.00 -13.46
CA SER A 236 -26.99 -21.07 -14.18
C SER A 236 -27.48 -21.65 -15.51
N LEU A 237 -26.60 -22.27 -16.29
CA LEU A 237 -26.96 -22.86 -17.58
C LEU A 237 -27.89 -24.07 -17.44
N LEU A 238 -27.67 -24.92 -16.43
CA LEU A 238 -28.55 -26.07 -16.17
C LEU A 238 -29.93 -25.63 -15.67
N VAL A 239 -29.99 -24.64 -14.77
CA VAL A 239 -31.24 -24.14 -14.22
C VAL A 239 -32.09 -23.49 -15.30
N VAL A 240 -31.54 -22.66 -16.16
CA VAL A 240 -32.28 -22.00 -17.24
C VAL A 240 -32.89 -23.02 -18.23
N ASP A 241 -32.16 -24.08 -18.59
CA ASP A 241 -32.68 -25.13 -19.48
C ASP A 241 -33.84 -25.92 -18.82
N LEU A 242 -33.68 -26.30 -17.54
CA LEU A 242 -34.73 -26.95 -16.75
C LEU A 242 -35.97 -26.06 -16.55
N VAL A 243 -35.75 -24.78 -16.25
CA VAL A 243 -36.79 -23.77 -16.06
C VAL A 243 -37.48 -23.45 -17.39
N GLY A 244 -36.78 -23.42 -18.52
CA GLY A 244 -37.40 -23.25 -19.83
C GLY A 244 -38.36 -24.40 -20.16
N GLN A 245 -37.97 -25.65 -19.89
CA GLN A 245 -38.79 -26.82 -20.20
C GLN A 245 -40.10 -26.91 -19.42
N GLN A 246 -40.19 -26.40 -18.18
CA GLN A 246 -41.45 -26.41 -17.42
C GLN A 246 -42.51 -25.46 -18.01
N TYR A 247 -42.10 -24.43 -18.77
CA TYR A 247 -43.02 -23.50 -19.41
C TYR A 247 -43.46 -23.96 -20.81
N GLN A 248 -42.89 -25.05 -21.34
CA GLN A 248 -43.25 -25.61 -22.64
C GLN A 248 -44.68 -26.18 -22.61
N VAL A 249 -45.54 -25.69 -23.50
CA VAL A 249 -46.92 -26.15 -23.64
C VAL A 249 -47.03 -27.16 -24.79
N LYS A 250 -46.96 -28.45 -24.46
CA LYS A 250 -47.08 -29.53 -25.45
C LYS A 250 -48.54 -29.80 -25.83
N ASN A 251 -48.78 -30.12 -27.10
CA ASN A 251 -50.09 -30.49 -27.65
C ASN A 251 -51.14 -29.36 -27.59
N LEU A 252 -50.75 -28.13 -27.89
CA LEU A 252 -51.67 -26.99 -27.97
C LEU A 252 -52.75 -27.17 -29.06
N GLY A 253 -52.42 -27.92 -30.12
CA GLY A 253 -53.22 -28.02 -31.34
C GLY A 253 -53.07 -26.76 -32.19
N SER A 254 -53.87 -26.64 -33.25
CA SER A 254 -53.88 -25.45 -34.12
C SER A 254 -55.01 -24.53 -33.67
N ILE A 255 -54.66 -23.37 -33.11
CA ILE A 255 -55.63 -22.37 -32.65
C ILE A 255 -55.74 -21.30 -33.74
N LYS A 256 -56.96 -21.07 -34.23
CA LYS A 256 -57.24 -20.04 -35.24
C LYS A 256 -57.93 -18.84 -34.59
N SER A 257 -57.40 -17.66 -34.85
CA SER A 257 -57.94 -16.37 -34.43
C SER A 257 -58.40 -15.56 -35.64
N ASN A 258 -59.29 -14.60 -35.40
CA ASN A 258 -59.58 -13.53 -36.33
C ASN A 258 -59.76 -12.21 -35.58
N TYR A 259 -59.37 -11.09 -36.17
CA TYR A 259 -59.61 -9.78 -35.58
C TYR A 259 -60.04 -8.79 -36.66
N ILE A 260 -60.85 -7.80 -36.27
CA ILE A 260 -61.21 -6.68 -37.14
C ILE A 260 -61.17 -5.35 -36.37
N VAL A 261 -60.91 -4.29 -37.11
CA VAL A 261 -61.04 -2.91 -36.64
C VAL A 261 -62.13 -2.23 -37.46
N GLN A 262 -63.11 -1.61 -36.81
CA GLN A 262 -64.23 -0.92 -37.47
C GLN A 262 -64.26 0.56 -37.12
N ASN A 263 -64.57 1.41 -38.09
CA ASN A 263 -64.88 2.82 -37.83
C ASN A 263 -66.26 2.97 -37.15
N LEU A 264 -66.59 4.18 -36.73
CA LEU A 264 -67.91 4.50 -36.12
C LEU A 264 -69.12 4.26 -37.05
N LYS A 265 -68.90 4.03 -38.35
CA LYS A 265 -69.94 3.71 -39.34
C LYS A 265 -70.08 2.19 -39.59
N GLY A 266 -69.17 1.39 -39.03
CA GLY A 266 -69.13 -0.07 -39.18
C GLY A 266 -68.28 -0.57 -40.36
N ASP A 267 -67.59 0.32 -41.10
CA ASP A 267 -66.67 -0.10 -42.16
C ASP A 267 -65.39 -0.69 -41.54
N THR A 268 -64.91 -1.80 -42.09
CA THR A 268 -63.65 -2.41 -41.66
C THR A 268 -62.46 -1.59 -42.16
N ILE A 269 -61.49 -1.37 -41.28
CA ILE A 269 -60.26 -0.64 -41.56
C ILE A 269 -59.07 -1.62 -41.51
N ASP A 270 -58.27 -1.68 -42.57
CA ASP A 270 -57.04 -2.49 -42.66
C ASP A 270 -55.80 -1.72 -42.19
N THR A 271 -55.82 -1.21 -40.94
CA THR A 271 -54.65 -0.62 -40.28
C THR A 271 -54.67 -0.86 -38.78
N TRP A 272 -53.48 -0.88 -38.17
CA TRP A 272 -53.31 -1.08 -36.73
C TRP A 272 -53.44 0.29 -36.07
N LEU A 273 -54.20 0.36 -34.98
CA LEU A 273 -54.51 1.61 -34.29
C LEU A 273 -54.10 1.48 -32.83
N SER A 274 -53.53 2.54 -32.28
CA SER A 274 -53.18 2.60 -30.85
C SER A 274 -54.34 3.17 -30.05
N TRP A 275 -54.30 2.95 -28.74
CA TRP A 275 -55.09 3.73 -27.80
C TRP A 275 -54.45 5.11 -27.63
N ARG A 276 -55.25 6.18 -27.59
CA ARG A 276 -54.78 7.53 -27.25
C ARG A 276 -55.20 7.90 -25.83
N LEU A 277 -54.34 7.58 -24.90
CA LEU A 277 -54.59 7.70 -23.48
C LEU A 277 -53.67 8.73 -22.85
N VAL A 278 -54.13 9.32 -21.74
CA VAL A 278 -53.27 10.14 -20.88
C VAL A 278 -52.36 9.24 -20.05
N ASP A 279 -51.18 9.75 -19.69
CA ASP A 279 -50.24 9.00 -18.86
C ASP A 279 -50.87 8.57 -17.53
N GLY A 280 -50.65 7.31 -17.16
CA GLY A 280 -51.21 6.66 -15.98
C GLY A 280 -52.69 6.27 -16.07
N TYR A 281 -53.33 6.38 -17.24
CA TYR A 281 -54.69 5.89 -17.45
C TYR A 281 -54.79 4.38 -17.14
N VAL A 282 -55.85 3.99 -16.45
CA VAL A 282 -56.13 2.58 -16.11
C VAL A 282 -57.22 2.07 -17.03
N ILE A 283 -56.85 1.14 -17.93
CA ILE A 283 -57.81 0.49 -18.81
C ILE A 283 -58.69 -0.44 -17.97
N ASN A 284 -60.01 -0.23 -18.02
CA ASN A 284 -60.99 -1.10 -17.38
C ASN A 284 -61.33 -2.25 -18.32
N VAL A 285 -60.97 -3.46 -17.91
CA VAL A 285 -61.27 -4.71 -18.61
C VAL A 285 -62.44 -5.39 -17.93
N ASN A 286 -63.54 -5.55 -18.64
CA ASN A 286 -64.75 -6.14 -18.10
C ASN A 286 -64.93 -7.58 -18.59
N LEU A 287 -64.91 -8.54 -17.67
CA LEU A 287 -65.27 -9.91 -17.94
C LEU A 287 -66.79 -10.07 -17.82
N ILE A 288 -67.45 -10.18 -18.97
CA ILE A 288 -68.91 -10.27 -19.04
C ILE A 288 -69.37 -11.59 -18.45
N ASP A 289 -70.27 -11.50 -17.47
CA ASP A 289 -70.81 -12.63 -16.72
C ASP A 289 -69.71 -13.54 -16.11
N GLY A 290 -68.59 -12.95 -15.67
CA GLY A 290 -67.43 -13.68 -15.10
C GLY A 290 -67.78 -14.69 -14.00
N GLN A 291 -68.80 -14.39 -13.18
CA GLN A 291 -69.31 -15.28 -12.15
C GLN A 291 -69.77 -16.66 -12.66
N LYS A 292 -70.13 -16.79 -13.95
CA LYS A 292 -70.48 -18.09 -14.56
C LYS A 292 -69.27 -19.00 -14.74
N TYR A 293 -68.07 -18.43 -14.76
CA TYR A 293 -66.82 -19.12 -15.09
C TYR A 293 -65.69 -18.71 -14.11
N PRO A 294 -65.82 -19.02 -12.81
CA PRO A 294 -64.87 -18.57 -11.79
C PRO A 294 -63.43 -18.98 -12.08
N ASP A 295 -63.21 -20.24 -12.51
CA ASP A 295 -61.88 -20.75 -12.86
C ASP A 295 -61.24 -19.98 -14.05
N LYS A 296 -62.07 -19.41 -14.93
CA LYS A 296 -61.60 -18.61 -16.08
C LYS A 296 -61.30 -17.17 -15.66
N ALA A 297 -62.04 -16.62 -14.70
CA ALA A 297 -61.81 -15.27 -14.19
C ALA A 297 -60.41 -15.11 -13.58
N ASP A 298 -59.93 -16.12 -12.84
CA ASP A 298 -58.56 -16.12 -12.31
C ASP A 298 -57.51 -16.21 -13.41
N ILE A 299 -57.77 -16.98 -14.47
CA ILE A 299 -56.88 -17.04 -15.63
C ILE A 299 -56.82 -15.68 -16.34
N VAL A 300 -57.95 -14.98 -16.49
CA VAL A 300 -58.00 -13.63 -17.08
C VAL A 300 -57.11 -12.67 -16.28
N LYS A 301 -57.15 -12.73 -14.95
CA LYS A 301 -56.26 -11.95 -14.09
C LYS A 301 -54.80 -12.28 -14.34
N THR A 302 -54.44 -13.57 -14.40
CA THR A 302 -53.05 -13.97 -14.68
C THR A 302 -52.55 -13.48 -16.04
N VAL A 303 -53.33 -13.64 -17.10
CA VAL A 303 -52.95 -13.24 -18.47
C VAL A 303 -52.82 -11.73 -18.64
N ILE A 304 -53.56 -10.93 -17.88
CA ILE A 304 -53.55 -9.48 -18.03
C ILE A 304 -52.63 -8.82 -16.99
N LEU A 305 -52.76 -9.20 -15.71
CA LEU A 305 -52.15 -8.52 -14.57
C LEU A 305 -50.81 -9.09 -14.12
N SER A 306 -50.40 -10.28 -14.57
CA SER A 306 -49.13 -10.85 -14.14
C SER A 306 -47.94 -9.99 -14.58
N GLU A 307 -47.03 -9.74 -13.64
CA GLU A 307 -45.74 -9.09 -13.83
C GLU A 307 -44.61 -10.12 -14.03
N GLU A 308 -44.93 -11.42 -14.03
CA GLU A 308 -43.93 -12.49 -14.15
C GLU A 308 -43.30 -12.53 -15.55
N SER A 309 -41.97 -12.43 -15.57
CA SER A 309 -41.12 -12.69 -16.74
C SER A 309 -40.47 -14.07 -16.65
N ILE A 310 -40.33 -14.75 -17.77
CA ILE A 310 -39.69 -16.05 -17.89
C ILE A 310 -38.50 -15.95 -18.86
N GLU A 311 -37.39 -16.57 -18.48
CA GLU A 311 -36.18 -16.67 -19.32
C GLU A 311 -36.13 -18.06 -19.95
N ILE A 312 -36.16 -18.10 -21.28
CA ILE A 312 -36.14 -19.35 -22.04
C ILE A 312 -34.85 -19.43 -22.84
N ASP A 313 -34.15 -20.56 -22.75
CA ASP A 313 -32.93 -20.79 -23.54
C ASP A 313 -33.25 -20.80 -25.05
N ASN A 314 -32.50 -20.01 -25.82
CA ASN A 314 -32.70 -19.83 -27.26
C ASN A 314 -32.52 -21.11 -28.07
N SER A 315 -31.84 -22.13 -27.52
CA SER A 315 -31.76 -23.46 -28.15
C SER A 315 -33.10 -24.20 -28.12
N LEU A 316 -33.95 -23.94 -27.12
CA LEU A 316 -35.32 -24.47 -27.05
C LEU A 316 -36.28 -23.73 -28.00
N LEU A 317 -35.96 -22.48 -28.34
CA LEU A 317 -36.75 -21.61 -29.23
C LEU A 317 -36.32 -21.70 -30.69
N HIS A 318 -35.26 -22.44 -31.00
CA HIS A 318 -34.60 -22.45 -32.32
C HIS A 318 -34.12 -21.06 -32.80
N LYS A 319 -33.87 -20.13 -31.87
CA LYS A 319 -33.43 -18.74 -32.16
C LYS A 319 -31.92 -18.51 -31.98
N GLY A 320 -31.19 -19.45 -31.37
CA GLY A 320 -29.77 -19.22 -31.09
C GLY A 320 -29.03 -20.38 -30.41
N PRO A 321 -27.73 -20.19 -30.11
CA PRO A 321 -26.92 -21.20 -29.43
C PRO A 321 -27.31 -21.34 -27.96
N LYS A 322 -27.08 -22.55 -27.40
CA LYS A 322 -27.34 -22.88 -25.99
C LYS A 322 -26.59 -21.94 -25.06
N GLY A 323 -27.26 -21.50 -23.99
CA GLY A 323 -26.72 -20.57 -22.99
C GLY A 323 -26.95 -19.09 -23.31
N THR A 324 -27.69 -18.79 -24.36
CA THR A 324 -28.30 -17.46 -24.57
C THR A 324 -29.79 -17.58 -24.29
N THR A 325 -30.40 -16.56 -23.68
CA THR A 325 -31.83 -16.58 -23.32
C THR A 325 -32.62 -15.50 -24.05
N SER A 326 -33.92 -15.73 -24.15
CA SER A 326 -34.90 -14.71 -24.51
C SER A 326 -35.91 -14.56 -23.38
N THR A 327 -36.24 -13.32 -23.05
CA THR A 327 -37.27 -12.98 -22.08
C THR A 327 -38.64 -13.05 -22.72
N TYR A 328 -39.56 -13.73 -22.04
CA TYR A 328 -40.99 -13.76 -22.35
C TYR A 328 -41.79 -13.34 -21.11
N TYR A 329 -43.06 -13.01 -21.29
CA TYR A 329 -43.91 -12.53 -20.19
C TYR A 329 -45.21 -13.34 -20.10
N VAL A 330 -45.60 -13.65 -18.86
CA VAL A 330 -46.84 -14.39 -18.57
C VAL A 330 -48.08 -13.53 -18.80
N GLY A 331 -47.99 -12.23 -18.51
CA GLY A 331 -49.07 -11.27 -18.67
C GLY A 331 -48.67 -9.93 -19.28
N TRP A 332 -49.67 -9.22 -19.80
CA TRP A 332 -49.48 -7.95 -20.53
C TRP A 332 -49.02 -6.79 -19.65
N THR A 333 -49.35 -6.78 -18.36
CA THR A 333 -48.84 -5.79 -17.40
C THR A 333 -47.32 -5.84 -17.33
N GLY A 334 -46.75 -7.02 -17.01
CA GLY A 334 -45.30 -7.20 -16.94
C GLY A 334 -44.59 -6.93 -18.27
N ALA A 335 -45.21 -7.33 -19.38
CA ALA A 335 -44.64 -7.12 -20.71
C ALA A 335 -44.50 -5.63 -21.08
N LEU A 336 -45.41 -4.77 -20.59
CA LEU A 336 -45.50 -3.36 -20.99
C LEU A 336 -44.96 -2.37 -19.95
N GLU A 337 -44.83 -2.78 -18.69
CA GLU A 337 -44.40 -1.92 -17.57
C GLU A 337 -43.03 -1.27 -17.79
N HIS A 338 -42.07 -2.01 -18.34
CA HIS A 338 -40.67 -1.58 -18.50
C HIS A 338 -40.33 -1.14 -19.93
N THR A 339 -41.34 -0.74 -20.71
CA THR A 339 -41.13 -0.28 -22.08
C THR A 339 -40.49 1.12 -22.11
N ASN A 340 -39.68 1.38 -23.14
CA ASN A 340 -39.12 2.71 -23.35
C ASN A 340 -40.25 3.73 -23.61
N PRO A 341 -40.09 5.00 -23.17
CA PRO A 341 -41.07 6.04 -23.48
C PRO A 341 -41.29 6.18 -24.99
N THR A 342 -42.55 6.27 -25.40
CA THR A 342 -42.96 6.46 -26.80
C THR A 342 -43.77 7.75 -26.95
N SER A 343 -44.06 8.13 -28.20
CA SER A 343 -44.86 9.32 -28.51
C SER A 343 -46.29 9.30 -27.93
N LEU A 344 -46.87 8.12 -27.69
CA LEU A 344 -48.18 7.92 -27.05
C LEU A 344 -48.03 7.06 -25.80
N TYR A 345 -48.91 7.23 -24.81
CA TYR A 345 -48.88 6.38 -23.62
C TYR A 345 -49.22 4.92 -23.96
N ILE A 346 -48.29 3.99 -23.67
CA ILE A 346 -48.54 2.55 -23.76
C ILE A 346 -49.31 2.11 -22.49
N PRO A 347 -50.54 1.59 -22.63
CA PRO A 347 -51.31 1.14 -21.49
C PRO A 347 -50.69 -0.10 -20.86
N HIS A 348 -50.22 0.03 -19.63
CA HIS A 348 -49.70 -1.07 -18.82
C HIS A 348 -50.45 -1.24 -17.50
N LYS A 349 -51.45 -0.37 -17.22
CA LYS A 349 -52.28 -0.44 -16.01
C LYS A 349 -53.68 -0.92 -16.37
N PHE A 350 -54.07 -2.06 -15.83
CA PHE A 350 -55.38 -2.66 -16.09
C PHE A 350 -56.14 -2.87 -14.79
N ASN A 351 -57.44 -2.64 -14.84
CA ASN A 351 -58.38 -2.95 -13.77
C ASN A 351 -59.41 -3.95 -14.29
N ILE A 352 -59.51 -5.11 -13.65
CA ILE A 352 -60.46 -6.14 -14.06
C ILE A 352 -61.75 -5.98 -13.25
N ILE A 353 -62.86 -5.81 -13.97
CA ILE A 353 -64.21 -5.76 -13.41
C ILE A 353 -65.04 -6.92 -13.95
N GLU A 354 -66.04 -7.34 -13.17
CA GLU A 354 -66.99 -8.37 -13.59
C GLU A 354 -68.40 -7.80 -13.54
N SER A 355 -69.08 -7.79 -14.68
CA SER A 355 -70.46 -7.30 -14.76
C SER A 355 -71.24 -8.02 -15.86
N SER A 356 -72.57 -7.93 -15.82
CA SER A 356 -73.44 -8.46 -16.88
C SER A 356 -73.67 -7.46 -18.02
N LYS A 357 -73.09 -6.25 -17.92
CA LYS A 357 -73.22 -5.17 -18.89
C LYS A 357 -71.93 -5.03 -19.68
N GLY A 358 -71.97 -4.43 -20.86
CA GLY A 358 -70.78 -4.16 -21.67
C GLY A 358 -69.99 -2.92 -21.24
N GLU A 359 -69.88 -2.64 -19.93
CA GLU A 359 -69.12 -1.51 -19.39
C GLU A 359 -67.60 -1.78 -19.52
N GLY A 360 -66.75 -0.76 -19.46
CA GLY A 360 -65.29 -0.89 -19.62
C GLY A 360 -64.76 -0.55 -21.02
N ASP A 361 -63.46 -0.28 -21.07
CA ASP A 361 -62.71 0.06 -22.29
C ASP A 361 -62.51 -1.20 -23.16
N ILE A 362 -62.19 -2.33 -22.52
CA ILE A 362 -62.10 -3.65 -23.15
C ILE A 362 -63.12 -4.58 -22.51
N THR A 363 -63.91 -5.30 -23.30
CA THR A 363 -64.84 -6.32 -22.78
C THR A 363 -64.47 -7.71 -23.25
N ILE A 364 -64.46 -8.68 -22.35
CA ILE A 364 -64.20 -10.09 -22.63
C ILE A 364 -65.49 -10.88 -22.46
N LYS A 365 -65.93 -11.55 -23.53
CA LYS A 365 -67.10 -12.41 -23.55
C LYS A 365 -66.68 -13.86 -23.75
N LEU A 366 -67.16 -14.73 -22.86
CA LEU A 366 -66.94 -16.17 -22.93
C LEU A 366 -68.23 -16.85 -23.44
N THR A 367 -68.11 -17.75 -24.42
CA THR A 367 -69.26 -18.48 -24.95
C THR A 367 -68.94 -19.96 -25.22
N PRO A 368 -69.84 -20.89 -24.86
CA PRO A 368 -69.68 -22.30 -25.18
C PRO A 368 -70.02 -22.61 -26.64
N GLN A 369 -70.60 -21.64 -27.36
CA GLN A 369 -70.93 -21.79 -28.78
C GLN A 369 -69.67 -21.82 -29.63
N SER A 370 -69.70 -22.62 -30.68
CA SER A 370 -68.64 -22.64 -31.70
C SER A 370 -68.86 -21.50 -32.69
N ASN A 371 -67.77 -20.95 -33.21
CA ASN A 371 -67.81 -19.99 -34.31
C ASN A 371 -68.05 -20.73 -35.65
N GLY A 372 -68.87 -20.16 -36.53
CA GLY A 372 -69.22 -20.77 -37.83
C GLY A 372 -68.03 -20.97 -38.78
N ASP A 373 -66.99 -20.13 -38.65
CA ASP A 373 -65.76 -20.17 -39.44
C ASP A 373 -64.62 -20.95 -38.73
N GLY A 374 -64.88 -21.47 -37.54
CA GLY A 374 -63.95 -22.30 -36.77
C GLY A 374 -62.91 -21.54 -35.96
N TYR A 375 -63.10 -20.23 -35.73
CA TYR A 375 -62.24 -19.44 -34.85
C TYR A 375 -62.44 -19.78 -33.38
N SER A 376 -61.34 -19.87 -32.62
CA SER A 376 -61.37 -20.10 -31.17
C SER A 376 -61.39 -18.78 -30.38
N GLY A 377 -60.88 -17.70 -30.98
CA GLY A 377 -60.91 -16.35 -30.45
C GLY A 377 -61.28 -15.34 -31.54
N TYR A 378 -61.86 -14.23 -31.12
CA TYR A 378 -62.19 -13.13 -32.01
C TYR A 378 -62.12 -11.78 -31.30
N THR A 379 -61.41 -10.83 -31.88
CA THR A 379 -61.33 -9.46 -31.37
C THR A 379 -61.92 -8.45 -32.34
N LYS A 380 -62.80 -7.61 -31.82
CA LYS A 380 -63.41 -6.49 -32.55
C LYS A 380 -63.07 -5.18 -31.87
N SER A 381 -62.36 -4.30 -32.56
CA SER A 381 -62.04 -2.96 -32.07
C SER A 381 -62.85 -1.89 -32.79
N ILE A 382 -63.48 -0.99 -32.05
CA ILE A 382 -64.17 0.19 -32.56
C ILE A 382 -63.20 1.36 -32.46
N ALA A 383 -63.02 2.07 -33.57
CA ALA A 383 -62.04 3.13 -33.69
C ALA A 383 -62.63 4.43 -34.28
N ASP A 384 -62.01 5.54 -33.91
CA ASP A 384 -62.19 6.83 -34.57
C ASP A 384 -61.14 7.00 -35.67
N ASP A 385 -61.58 6.81 -36.92
CA ASP A 385 -60.78 6.93 -38.13
C ASP A 385 -60.17 8.33 -38.31
N SER A 386 -60.85 9.39 -37.82
CA SER A 386 -60.33 10.76 -37.95
C SER A 386 -59.08 10.98 -37.10
N ASN A 387 -59.00 10.27 -35.96
CA ASN A 387 -57.92 10.38 -35.00
C ASN A 387 -57.02 9.15 -34.97
N ASN A 388 -57.27 8.13 -35.80
CA ASN A 388 -56.56 6.86 -35.81
C ASN A 388 -56.36 6.30 -34.39
N GLN A 389 -57.46 6.19 -33.63
CA GLN A 389 -57.42 5.74 -32.23
C GLN A 389 -58.48 4.68 -31.95
N ILE A 390 -58.13 3.69 -31.13
CA ILE A 390 -59.10 2.75 -30.56
C ILE A 390 -59.93 3.48 -29.50
N LEU A 391 -61.24 3.26 -29.53
CA LEU A 391 -62.20 3.76 -28.55
C LEU A 391 -62.71 2.64 -27.62
N LYS A 392 -62.82 1.42 -28.15
CA LYS A 392 -63.32 0.25 -27.43
C LYS A 392 -62.87 -1.03 -28.11
N SER A 393 -62.57 -2.07 -27.33
CA SER A 393 -62.28 -3.40 -27.88
C SER A 393 -63.15 -4.47 -27.23
N GLU A 394 -63.61 -5.42 -28.04
CA GLU A 394 -64.47 -6.53 -27.62
C GLU A 394 -63.81 -7.85 -28.01
N ILE A 395 -63.48 -8.67 -27.02
CA ILE A 395 -62.90 -10.00 -27.18
C ILE A 395 -64.01 -11.03 -26.98
N THR A 396 -64.12 -12.01 -27.87
CA THR A 396 -64.99 -13.18 -27.71
C THR A 396 -64.16 -14.45 -27.80
N ILE A 397 -64.24 -15.30 -26.77
CA ILE A 397 -63.62 -16.63 -26.76
C ILE A 397 -64.72 -17.69 -26.91
N TYR A 398 -64.57 -18.54 -27.91
CA TYR A 398 -65.54 -19.59 -28.28
C TYR A 398 -65.18 -20.94 -27.67
N ASP A 399 -66.13 -21.88 -27.72
CA ASP A 399 -65.93 -23.28 -27.30
C ASP A 399 -65.35 -23.45 -25.88
N ILE A 400 -65.68 -22.55 -24.93
CA ILE A 400 -64.98 -22.46 -23.64
C ILE A 400 -64.97 -23.74 -22.79
N ASP A 401 -65.95 -24.62 -22.99
CA ASP A 401 -66.11 -25.90 -22.27
C ASP A 401 -65.17 -26.99 -22.83
N LYS A 402 -64.68 -26.81 -24.06
CA LYS A 402 -63.77 -27.75 -24.74
C LYS A 402 -62.31 -27.33 -24.62
N LEU A 403 -62.05 -26.07 -24.25
CA LEU A 403 -60.70 -25.52 -24.15
C LEU A 403 -60.00 -26.00 -22.88
N SER A 404 -58.81 -26.58 -23.06
CA SER A 404 -57.88 -26.78 -21.95
C SER A 404 -57.47 -25.45 -21.33
N LYS A 405 -56.94 -25.48 -20.10
CA LYS A 405 -56.39 -24.28 -19.43
C LYS A 405 -55.37 -23.56 -20.32
N ALA A 406 -54.42 -24.30 -20.87
CA ALA A 406 -53.36 -23.75 -21.71
C ALA A 406 -53.91 -23.13 -23.00
N GLN A 407 -54.87 -23.79 -23.67
CA GLN A 407 -55.51 -23.22 -24.87
C GLN A 407 -56.25 -21.92 -24.57
N PHE A 408 -56.99 -21.87 -23.47
CA PHE A 408 -57.70 -20.66 -23.05
C PHE A 408 -56.73 -19.52 -22.74
N GLU A 409 -55.65 -19.79 -22.01
CA GLU A 409 -54.59 -18.81 -21.74
C GLU A 409 -53.97 -18.27 -23.02
N THR A 410 -53.61 -19.15 -23.96
CA THR A 410 -53.01 -18.77 -25.24
C THR A 410 -53.94 -17.90 -26.08
N ILE A 411 -55.20 -18.33 -26.24
CA ILE A 411 -56.20 -17.56 -27.00
C ILE A 411 -56.35 -16.18 -26.36
N LEU A 412 -56.55 -16.12 -25.05
CA LEU A 412 -56.75 -14.85 -24.37
C LEU A 412 -55.53 -13.93 -24.48
N ARG A 413 -54.30 -14.45 -24.31
CA ARG A 413 -53.07 -13.65 -24.48
C ARG A 413 -53.01 -13.03 -25.87
N HIS A 414 -53.30 -13.82 -26.90
CA HIS A 414 -53.32 -13.39 -28.30
C HIS A 414 -54.41 -12.34 -28.58
N GLU A 415 -55.67 -12.63 -28.24
CA GLU A 415 -56.79 -11.71 -28.45
C GLU A 415 -56.61 -10.39 -27.68
N PHE A 416 -56.01 -10.45 -26.50
CA PHE A 416 -55.72 -9.23 -25.74
C PHE A 416 -54.67 -8.36 -26.43
N GLY A 417 -53.68 -8.96 -27.11
CA GLY A 417 -52.77 -8.23 -28.00
C GLY A 417 -53.54 -7.45 -29.08
N HIS A 418 -54.55 -8.08 -29.71
CA HIS A 418 -55.43 -7.39 -30.66
C HIS A 418 -56.23 -6.25 -30.02
N ALA A 419 -56.74 -6.45 -28.82
CA ALA A 419 -57.51 -5.43 -28.12
C ALA A 419 -56.66 -4.20 -27.76
N LEU A 420 -55.35 -4.38 -27.57
CA LEU A 420 -54.37 -3.30 -27.36
C LEU A 420 -53.90 -2.63 -28.67
N GLY A 421 -54.24 -3.20 -29.82
CA GLY A 421 -53.96 -2.64 -31.15
C GLY A 421 -52.90 -3.41 -31.96
N LEU A 422 -52.34 -4.50 -31.41
CA LEU A 422 -51.49 -5.38 -32.21
C LEU A 422 -52.33 -6.14 -33.24
N ALA A 423 -51.65 -6.66 -34.23
CA ALA A 423 -52.22 -7.55 -35.19
C ALA A 423 -51.23 -8.63 -35.58
N HIS A 424 -51.53 -9.34 -36.65
CA HIS A 424 -50.85 -10.60 -36.87
C HIS A 424 -49.35 -10.44 -37.19
N SER A 425 -48.56 -11.24 -36.49
CA SER A 425 -47.16 -11.48 -36.79
C SER A 425 -47.02 -12.41 -38.01
N THR A 426 -45.94 -12.23 -38.76
CA THR A 426 -45.56 -13.15 -39.84
C THR A 426 -44.69 -14.32 -39.38
N ALA A 427 -44.24 -14.30 -38.12
CA ALA A 427 -43.38 -15.34 -37.56
C ALA A 427 -44.25 -16.49 -37.00
N PRO A 428 -44.08 -17.74 -37.45
CA PRO A 428 -44.93 -18.87 -37.05
C PRO A 428 -44.78 -19.27 -35.57
N GLU A 429 -43.63 -18.98 -34.96
CA GLU A 429 -43.33 -19.27 -33.55
C GLU A 429 -43.83 -18.20 -32.57
N ASP A 430 -44.40 -17.12 -33.09
CA ASP A 430 -44.82 -15.94 -32.33
C ASP A 430 -46.26 -16.06 -31.82
N LEU A 431 -46.52 -15.47 -30.64
CA LEU A 431 -47.85 -15.49 -30.03
C LEU A 431 -48.90 -14.84 -30.93
N MET A 432 -48.54 -13.76 -31.65
CA MET A 432 -49.46 -13.01 -32.49
C MET A 432 -49.59 -13.58 -33.91
N HIS A 433 -49.10 -14.80 -34.19
CA HIS A 433 -49.35 -15.46 -35.47
C HIS A 433 -50.85 -15.82 -35.65
N PRO A 434 -51.45 -15.73 -36.86
CA PRO A 434 -52.88 -16.01 -37.08
C PRO A 434 -53.32 -17.44 -36.70
N THR A 435 -52.37 -18.37 -36.78
CA THR A 435 -52.53 -19.78 -36.40
C THR A 435 -51.47 -20.13 -35.37
N ILE A 436 -51.84 -20.25 -34.09
CA ILE A 436 -50.87 -20.40 -33.01
C ILE A 436 -50.50 -21.88 -32.86
N GLU A 437 -49.26 -22.21 -33.17
CA GLU A 437 -48.70 -23.57 -33.10
C GLU A 437 -47.40 -23.62 -32.28
N THR A 438 -47.05 -22.52 -31.60
CA THR A 438 -45.84 -22.41 -30.79
C THR A 438 -45.94 -23.20 -29.49
N ASP A 439 -44.82 -23.82 -29.10
CA ASP A 439 -44.66 -24.49 -27.82
C ASP A 439 -44.53 -23.51 -26.64
N TYR A 440 -44.28 -22.23 -26.92
CA TYR A 440 -44.10 -21.17 -25.92
C TYR A 440 -45.06 -20.00 -26.18
N PRO A 441 -46.37 -20.17 -25.93
CA PRO A 441 -47.40 -19.17 -26.21
C PRO A 441 -47.46 -18.06 -25.15
N TYR A 442 -46.36 -17.32 -25.03
CA TYR A 442 -46.18 -16.19 -24.11
C TYR A 442 -45.80 -14.94 -24.90
N ILE A 443 -45.94 -13.77 -24.27
CA ILE A 443 -45.65 -12.50 -24.91
C ILE A 443 -44.13 -12.38 -25.07
N SER A 444 -43.66 -12.26 -26.31
CA SER A 444 -42.24 -12.21 -26.63
C SER A 444 -41.72 -10.77 -26.62
N SER A 445 -40.39 -10.61 -26.64
CA SER A 445 -39.78 -9.29 -26.89
C SER A 445 -40.19 -8.69 -28.23
N CYS A 446 -40.48 -9.51 -29.26
CA CYS A 446 -40.96 -8.99 -30.53
C CYS A 446 -42.35 -8.34 -30.40
N ASP A 447 -43.24 -8.95 -29.62
CA ASP A 447 -44.58 -8.39 -29.35
C ASP A 447 -44.48 -7.05 -28.62
N VAL A 448 -43.56 -6.95 -27.66
CA VAL A 448 -43.28 -5.71 -26.93
C VAL A 448 -42.71 -4.64 -27.86
N ASP A 449 -41.73 -4.98 -28.71
CA ASP A 449 -41.14 -4.07 -29.69
C ASP A 449 -42.17 -3.59 -30.71
N ALA A 450 -43.08 -4.48 -31.13
CA ALA A 450 -44.21 -4.14 -31.98
C ALA A 450 -45.15 -3.13 -31.32
N MET A 451 -45.41 -3.30 -30.01
CA MET A 451 -46.20 -2.35 -29.23
C MET A 451 -45.51 -0.99 -29.15
N VAL A 452 -44.21 -0.96 -28.85
CA VAL A 452 -43.42 0.28 -28.81
C VAL A 452 -43.48 1.00 -30.17
N SER A 453 -43.27 0.27 -31.27
CA SER A 453 -43.35 0.82 -32.63
C SER A 453 -44.74 1.39 -32.95
N LEU A 454 -45.81 0.70 -32.54
CA LEU A 454 -47.19 1.16 -32.75
C LEU A 454 -47.45 2.49 -32.02
N TYR A 455 -47.05 2.59 -30.75
CA TYR A 455 -47.30 3.77 -29.92
C TYR A 455 -46.32 4.92 -30.20
N ASP A 456 -45.23 4.67 -30.91
CA ASP A 456 -44.32 5.71 -31.42
C ASP A 456 -44.70 6.23 -32.82
N GLY A 457 -45.90 5.88 -33.32
CA GLY A 457 -46.43 6.39 -34.59
C GLY A 457 -46.01 5.59 -35.83
N GLY A 458 -45.58 4.34 -35.65
CA GLY A 458 -45.28 3.40 -36.73
C GLY A 458 -46.49 3.15 -37.63
N LYS A 459 -46.29 3.17 -38.96
CA LYS A 459 -47.36 3.07 -39.98
C LYS A 459 -47.43 1.70 -40.70
N LYS A 460 -46.74 0.66 -40.22
CA LYS A 460 -46.68 -0.64 -40.92
C LYS A 460 -47.71 -1.61 -40.36
N SER A 461 -48.55 -2.16 -41.23
CA SER A 461 -49.65 -3.10 -40.93
C SER A 461 -49.22 -4.56 -40.70
N LYS A 462 -47.92 -4.83 -40.57
CA LYS A 462 -47.39 -6.17 -40.27
C LYS A 462 -46.19 -6.05 -39.33
N VAL A 463 -46.21 -6.87 -38.29
CA VAL A 463 -45.06 -7.06 -37.40
C VAL A 463 -44.11 -8.06 -38.05
N THR A 464 -42.90 -7.59 -38.36
CA THR A 464 -41.81 -8.43 -38.83
C THR A 464 -40.89 -8.72 -37.66
N CYS A 465 -41.13 -9.81 -36.95
CA CYS A 465 -40.14 -10.36 -36.01
C CYS A 465 -38.94 -10.86 -36.81
N LYS A 466 -37.74 -10.38 -36.47
CA LYS A 466 -36.50 -10.97 -36.98
C LYS A 466 -36.12 -12.12 -36.06
N ILE A 467 -35.85 -13.27 -36.68
CA ILE A 467 -35.29 -14.46 -36.01
C ILE A 467 -33.87 -14.16 -35.56
#